data_AF-A0A7W3LY47-F1
#
_entry.id   AF-A0A7W3LY47-F1
#
_cell.length_a   1.000
_cell.length_b   1.000
_cell.length_c   1.000
_cell.angle_alpha   90.00
_cell.angle_beta   90.00
_cell.angle_gamma   90.00
#
_symmetry.space_group_name_H-M   'P 1'
#
loop_
_entity.id
_entity.type
_entity.pdbx_description
1 polymer ?
#
loop_
_entity_poly.entity_id
_entity_poly.type
_entity_poly.pdbx_seq_one_letter_code
_entity_poly.pdbx_strand_id
1 'polypeptide(L)'
;MRILMTEEKEGDAYTVGALLAVEGHAVAFCHPHGGAHHPCVGLSAVGRCPLLTEPVDVVVDVRIDGGPPTAREMGATCALRHTTPLLIAGSAPDASTLAEGALFACPPDAVTAACAGLDDGRRA
;
A
#
# COMPACT_ATOMS: atom_id res chain seq x y z
N MET A 1 -2.16 -13.43 -0.90
CA MET A 1 -1.97 -12.63 0.34
C MET A 1 -3.07 -11.59 0.52
N ARG A 2 -3.12 -10.95 1.68
CA ARG A 2 -3.90 -9.74 1.95
C ARG A 2 -3.03 -8.50 1.87
N ILE A 3 -3.35 -7.60 0.95
CA ILE A 3 -2.56 -6.44 0.59
C ILE A 3 -3.36 -5.18 0.91
N LEU A 4 -2.76 -4.24 1.65
CA LEU A 4 -3.33 -2.92 1.88
C LEU A 4 -2.66 -1.91 0.96
N MET A 5 -3.47 -1.23 0.16
CA MET A 5 -3.02 -0.21 -0.77
C MET A 5 -3.08 1.18 -0.14
N THR A 6 -2.06 1.97 -0.42
CA THR A 6 -1.95 3.39 -0.14
C THR A 6 -1.34 4.08 -1.36
N GLU A 7 -1.50 5.39 -1.47
CA GLU A 7 -1.19 6.13 -2.69
C GLU A 7 -0.67 7.53 -2.38
N GLU A 8 0.27 8.01 -3.20
CA GLU A 8 0.69 9.41 -3.25
C GLU A 8 -0.42 10.29 -3.81
N LYS A 9 -1.08 9.82 -4.87
CA LYS A 9 -2.08 10.56 -5.63
C LYS A 9 -3.35 9.76 -5.75
N GLU A 10 -4.48 10.46 -5.73
CA GLU A 10 -5.80 9.85 -5.79
C GLU A 10 -5.96 8.97 -7.03
N GLY A 11 -6.21 7.69 -6.78
CA GLY A 11 -6.54 6.71 -7.81
C GLY A 11 -5.37 5.90 -8.34
N ASP A 12 -4.13 6.27 -8.00
CA ASP A 12 -2.94 5.53 -8.42
C ASP A 12 -2.97 4.07 -7.91
N ALA A 13 -3.50 3.87 -6.70
CA ALA A 13 -3.61 2.54 -6.12
C ALA A 13 -4.65 1.65 -6.82
N TYR A 14 -5.63 2.19 -7.54
CA TYR A 14 -6.76 1.40 -8.04
C TYR A 14 -6.37 0.46 -9.17
N THR A 15 -5.58 0.93 -10.14
CA THR A 15 -5.13 0.09 -11.25
C THR A 15 -4.24 -1.04 -10.74
N VAL A 16 -3.27 -0.72 -9.88
CA VAL A 16 -2.37 -1.72 -9.27
C VAL A 16 -3.17 -2.71 -8.41
N GLY A 17 -4.09 -2.21 -7.58
CA GLY A 17 -4.95 -3.03 -6.74
C GLY A 17 -5.87 -3.97 -7.53
N ALA A 18 -6.41 -3.51 -8.66
CA ALA A 18 -7.22 -4.35 -9.55
C ALA A 18 -6.40 -5.50 -10.15
N LEU A 19 -5.16 -5.23 -10.58
CA LEU A 19 -4.26 -6.28 -11.09
C LEU A 19 -3.93 -7.31 -10.00
N LEU A 20 -3.59 -6.87 -8.79
CA LEU A 20 -3.33 -7.77 -7.67
C LEU A 20 -4.55 -8.62 -7.30
N ALA A 21 -5.76 -8.05 -7.38
CA ALA A 21 -7.00 -8.78 -7.14
C ALA A 21 -7.26 -9.84 -8.21
N VAL A 22 -6.96 -9.56 -9.49
CA VAL A 22 -7.06 -10.53 -10.60
C VAL A 22 -6.11 -11.71 -10.38
N GLU A 23 -4.92 -11.48 -9.81
CA GLU A 23 -3.97 -12.52 -9.42
C GLU A 23 -4.39 -13.28 -8.13
N GLY A 24 -5.59 -13.03 -7.60
CA GLY A 24 -6.16 -13.76 -6.48
C GLY A 24 -5.72 -13.27 -5.10
N HIS A 25 -5.11 -12.09 -5.01
CA HIS A 25 -4.85 -11.46 -3.72
C HIS A 25 -6.10 -10.76 -3.16
N ALA A 26 -6.24 -10.74 -1.84
CA ALA A 26 -7.26 -9.94 -1.18
C ALA A 26 -6.74 -8.51 -1.03
N VAL A 27 -7.42 -7.52 -1.64
CA VAL A 27 -6.93 -6.14 -1.68
C VAL A 27 -7.86 -5.22 -0.87
N ALA A 28 -7.28 -4.45 0.04
CA ALA A 28 -7.94 -3.40 0.81
C ALA A 28 -7.28 -2.04 0.51
N PHE A 29 -7.96 -0.93 0.85
CA PHE A 29 -7.48 0.42 0.53
C PHE A 29 -7.56 1.33 1.75
N CYS A 30 -6.55 2.17 1.97
CA CYS A 30 -6.65 3.30 2.90
C CYS A 30 -7.69 4.33 2.42
N HIS A 31 -7.84 4.46 1.10
CA HIS A 31 -8.77 5.37 0.43
C HIS A 31 -9.61 4.58 -0.60
N PRO A 32 -10.68 3.90 -0.15
CA PRO A 32 -11.55 3.14 -1.04
C PRO A 32 -12.14 3.99 -2.18
N HIS A 33 -12.28 3.39 -3.36
CA HIS A 33 -12.85 4.04 -4.53
C HIS A 33 -14.28 4.55 -4.27
N GLY A 34 -14.59 5.75 -4.76
CA GLY A 34 -15.92 6.36 -4.65
C GLY A 34 -16.27 6.90 -3.25
N GLY A 35 -15.35 6.82 -2.28
CA GLY A 35 -15.55 7.39 -0.95
C GLY A 35 -14.84 8.74 -0.77
N ALA A 36 -15.50 9.71 -0.14
CA ALA A 36 -14.89 10.98 0.29
C ALA A 36 -14.03 10.80 1.55
N HIS A 37 -13.16 9.77 1.57
CA HIS A 37 -12.41 9.39 2.77
C HIS A 37 -11.12 10.21 2.89
N HIS A 38 -11.26 11.50 3.17
CA HIS A 38 -10.17 12.30 3.71
C HIS A 38 -10.36 12.42 5.24
N PRO A 39 -9.35 12.11 6.08
CA PRO A 39 -7.96 11.83 5.69
C PRO A 39 -7.67 10.36 5.28
N CYS A 40 -8.37 9.35 5.80
CA CYS A 40 -8.37 7.95 5.31
C CYS A 40 -9.57 7.19 5.91
N VAL A 41 -9.85 5.97 5.44
CA VAL A 41 -11.01 5.17 5.92
C VAL A 41 -10.96 4.88 7.43
N GLY A 42 -9.76 4.66 7.98
CA GLY A 42 -9.54 4.38 9.40
C GLY A 42 -9.79 5.57 10.33
N LEU A 43 -9.78 6.79 9.79
CA LEU A 43 -10.07 8.03 10.51
C LEU A 43 -11.47 8.58 10.19
N SER A 44 -12.24 7.89 9.35
CA SER A 44 -13.62 8.28 9.04
C SER A 44 -14.59 7.81 10.14
N ALA A 45 -15.71 8.53 10.32
CA ALA A 45 -16.67 8.25 11.39
C ALA A 45 -17.30 6.84 11.35
N VAL A 46 -17.39 6.24 10.15
CA VAL A 46 -18.04 4.95 9.92
C VAL A 46 -17.08 3.87 9.42
N GLY A 47 -15.87 4.25 9.03
CA GLY A 47 -14.89 3.32 8.48
C GLY A 47 -14.08 2.61 9.56
N ARG A 48 -13.46 1.51 9.16
CA ARG A 48 -12.53 0.74 9.99
C ARG A 48 -11.20 0.65 9.27
N CYS A 49 -10.10 0.84 10.00
CA CYS A 49 -8.76 0.75 9.43
C CYS A 49 -8.43 -0.71 9.09
N PRO A 50 -8.20 -1.08 7.81
CA PRO A 50 -7.90 -2.46 7.44
C PRO A 50 -6.65 -2.98 8.16
N LEU A 51 -5.64 -2.14 8.37
CA LEU A 51 -4.40 -2.49 9.08
C LEU A 51 -4.64 -2.92 10.54
N LEU A 52 -5.71 -2.44 11.17
CA LEU A 52 -6.05 -2.77 12.57
C LEU A 52 -7.10 -3.88 12.69
N THR A 53 -7.87 -4.13 11.64
CA THR A 53 -9.00 -5.07 11.69
C THR A 53 -8.78 -6.35 10.90
N GLU A 54 -7.74 -6.42 10.07
CA GLU A 54 -7.48 -7.53 9.17
C GLU A 54 -6.01 -7.94 9.25
N PRO A 55 -5.67 -9.21 8.98
CA PRO A 55 -4.28 -9.66 8.91
C PRO A 55 -3.66 -9.22 7.58
N VAL A 56 -3.25 -7.96 7.51
CA VAL A 56 -2.54 -7.40 6.34
C VAL A 56 -1.13 -7.99 6.29
N ASP A 57 -0.81 -8.66 5.18
CA ASP A 57 0.49 -9.29 4.98
C ASP A 57 1.55 -8.30 4.50
N VAL A 58 1.13 -7.32 3.68
CA VAL A 58 1.99 -6.29 3.11
C VAL A 58 1.18 -5.03 2.78
N VAL A 59 1.79 -3.87 2.97
CA VAL A 59 1.31 -2.58 2.50
C VAL A 59 2.05 -2.21 1.22
N VAL A 60 1.32 -1.80 0.19
CA VAL A 60 1.88 -1.28 -1.06
C VAL A 60 1.55 0.19 -1.17
N ASP A 61 2.59 1.02 -1.19
CA ASP A 61 2.51 2.46 -1.39
C ASP A 61 2.79 2.81 -2.85
N VAL A 62 1.76 3.30 -3.54
CA VAL A 62 1.83 3.59 -4.98
C VAL A 62 2.21 5.05 -5.21
N ARG A 63 3.36 5.24 -5.87
CA ARG A 63 4.02 6.54 -6.09
C ARG A 63 4.46 6.68 -7.55
N ILE A 64 3.50 6.84 -8.45
CA ILE A 64 3.77 6.86 -9.91
C ILE A 64 4.55 8.12 -10.31
N ASP A 65 4.08 9.28 -9.85
CA ASP A 65 4.68 10.58 -10.21
C ASP A 65 5.93 10.87 -9.35
N GLY A 66 5.93 10.43 -8.09
CA GLY A 66 7.01 10.66 -7.14
C GLY A 66 7.04 12.07 -6.56
N GLY A 67 7.83 12.28 -5.51
CA GLY A 67 7.95 13.56 -4.83
C GLY A 67 8.08 13.43 -3.31
N PRO A 68 7.75 14.49 -2.55
CA PRO A 68 7.64 14.41 -1.10
C PRO A 68 6.48 13.51 -0.66
N PRO A 69 6.51 12.94 0.56
CA PRO A 69 5.36 12.24 1.14
C PRO A 69 4.12 13.12 1.29
N THR A 70 2.96 12.54 1.04
CA THR A 70 1.65 13.19 1.13
C THR A 70 0.82 12.63 2.29
N ALA A 71 -0.27 13.32 2.63
CA ALA A 71 -1.21 12.85 3.65
C ALA A 71 -1.93 11.54 3.29
N ARG A 72 -2.00 11.19 1.99
CA ARG A 72 -2.63 9.94 1.54
C ARG A 72 -1.75 8.71 1.80
N GLU A 73 -0.46 8.93 2.03
CA GLU A 73 0.53 7.87 2.32
C GLU A 73 0.62 7.54 3.82
N MET A 74 -0.34 8.00 4.62
CA MET A 74 -0.38 7.70 6.05
C MET A 74 -0.39 6.19 6.32
N GLY A 75 -0.99 5.40 5.43
CA GLY A 75 -0.95 3.93 5.48
C GLY A 75 0.47 3.36 5.45
N ALA A 76 1.38 3.94 4.66
CA ALA A 76 2.78 3.54 4.58
C ALA A 76 3.52 3.84 5.90
N THR A 77 3.24 5.01 6.48
CA THR A 77 3.79 5.36 7.80
C THR A 77 3.26 4.42 8.90
N CYS A 78 1.97 4.10 8.89
CA CYS A 78 1.37 3.15 9.82
C CYS A 78 1.98 1.75 9.65
N ALA A 79 2.25 1.30 8.43
CA ALA A 79 2.90 0.02 8.15
C ALA A 79 4.23 -0.10 8.90
N LEU A 80 5.10 0.90 8.75
CA LEU A 80 6.40 0.92 9.44
C LEU A 80 6.26 0.93 10.96
N ARG A 81 5.29 1.69 11.50
CA ARG A 81 5.04 1.74 12.95
C ARG A 81 4.51 0.44 13.52
N HIS A 82 3.73 -0.31 12.73
CA HIS A 82 3.19 -1.61 13.10
C HIS A 82 4.06 -2.79 12.62
N THR A 83 5.25 -2.51 12.08
CA THR A 83 6.17 -3.53 11.52
C THR A 83 5.53 -4.41 10.44
N THR A 84 4.50 -3.89 9.75
CA THR A 84 3.91 -4.54 8.58
C THR A 84 4.84 -4.28 7.38
N PRO A 85 5.21 -5.31 6.60
CA PRO A 85 6.00 -5.15 5.39
C PRO A 85 5.49 -4.02 4.50
N LEU A 86 6.39 -3.15 4.06
CA LEU A 86 6.09 -2.05 3.15
C LEU A 86 6.82 -2.26 1.81
N LEU A 87 6.09 -2.13 0.71
CA LEU A 87 6.62 -2.03 -0.65
C LEU A 87 6.30 -0.67 -1.22
N ILE A 88 7.24 -0.11 -1.98
CA ILE A 88 7.01 1.11 -2.76
C ILE A 88 6.86 0.72 -4.24
N ALA A 89 5.74 1.10 -4.83
CA ALA A 89 5.43 0.92 -6.24
C ALA A 89 5.65 2.25 -6.97
N GLY A 90 6.85 2.45 -7.51
CA GLY A 90 7.29 3.68 -8.15
C GLY A 90 8.45 4.35 -7.42
N SER A 91 8.47 5.68 -7.41
CA SER A 91 9.61 6.46 -6.92
C SER A 91 9.57 6.61 -5.40
N ALA A 92 10.55 6.03 -4.71
CA ALA A 92 10.69 6.19 -3.27
C ALA A 92 11.04 7.65 -2.92
N PRO A 93 10.41 8.24 -1.89
CA PRO A 93 10.68 9.61 -1.48
C PRO A 93 12.08 9.73 -0.85
N ASP A 94 12.90 10.62 -1.40
CA ASP A 94 14.28 10.86 -0.96
C ASP A 94 14.38 11.21 0.52
N ALA A 95 15.43 10.72 1.18
CA ALA A 95 15.78 11.04 2.57
C ALA A 95 14.60 10.92 3.56
N SER A 96 13.76 9.90 3.36
CA SER A 96 12.56 9.67 4.17
C SER A 96 12.60 8.30 4.85
N THR A 97 11.91 8.22 5.99
CA THR A 97 11.71 6.95 6.69
C THR A 97 10.95 5.91 5.86
N LEU A 98 10.18 6.35 4.84
CA LEU A 98 9.48 5.44 3.92
C LEU A 98 10.49 4.71 3.03
N ALA A 99 11.43 5.44 2.44
CA ALA A 99 12.48 4.85 1.63
C ALA A 99 13.41 3.93 2.43
N GLU A 100 13.75 4.33 3.67
CA GLU A 100 14.61 3.53 4.56
C GLU A 100 13.93 2.27 5.11
N GLY A 101 12.63 2.35 5.37
CA GLY A 101 11.85 1.28 6.01
C GLY A 101 11.16 0.31 5.05
N ALA A 102 11.03 0.66 3.77
CA ALA A 102 10.47 -0.23 2.77
C ALA A 102 11.37 -1.46 2.57
N LEU A 103 10.78 -2.63 2.36
CA LEU A 103 11.53 -3.85 2.01
C LEU A 103 12.29 -3.66 0.70
N PHE A 104 11.63 -3.04 -0.27
CA PHE A 104 12.22 -2.59 -1.53
C PHE A 104 11.23 -1.69 -2.28
N ALA A 105 11.75 -1.01 -3.30
CA ALA A 105 10.96 -0.28 -4.29
C ALA A 105 10.99 -1.05 -5.63
N CYS A 106 9.91 -1.01 -6.39
CA CYS A 106 9.82 -1.58 -7.72
C CYS A 106 8.99 -0.67 -8.64
N PRO A 107 9.17 -0.77 -9.97
CA PRO A 107 8.26 -0.12 -10.92
C PRO A 107 6.79 -0.54 -10.70
N PRO A 108 5.80 0.34 -10.94
CA PRO A 108 4.38 0.01 -10.68
C PRO A 108 3.86 -1.22 -11.45
N ASP A 109 4.41 -1.51 -12.63
CA ASP A 109 4.07 -2.67 -13.44
C ASP A 109 4.72 -3.98 -12.95
N ALA A 110 5.70 -3.91 -12.04
CA ALA A 110 6.37 -5.05 -11.44
C ALA A 110 5.76 -5.50 -10.09
N VAL A 111 4.74 -4.77 -9.59
CA VAL A 111 4.17 -5.01 -8.24
C VAL A 111 3.55 -6.41 -8.10
N THR A 112 2.91 -6.94 -9.15
CA THR A 112 2.32 -8.28 -9.12
C THR A 112 3.40 -9.35 -8.95
N ALA A 113 4.50 -9.27 -9.70
CA ALA A 113 5.64 -10.18 -9.57
C ALA A 113 6.32 -10.05 -8.20
N ALA A 114 6.47 -8.83 -7.68
CA ALA A 114 7.00 -8.58 -6.35
C ALA A 114 6.15 -9.23 -5.25
N CYS A 115 4.83 -9.10 -5.33
CA CYS A 115 3.91 -9.70 -4.37
C CYS A 115 3.89 -11.23 -4.47
N ALA A 116 3.96 -11.79 -5.68
CA ALA A 116 4.06 -13.24 -5.86
C ALA A 116 5.31 -13.83 -5.16
N GLY A 117 6.48 -13.19 -5.33
CA GLY A 117 7.71 -13.61 -4.67
C GLY A 117 7.64 -13.58 -3.14
N LEU A 118 6.91 -12.61 -2.56
CA LEU A 118 6.66 -12.54 -1.12
C LEU A 118 5.70 -13.65 -0.64
N ASP A 119 4.65 -13.98 -1.40
CA ASP A 119 3.72 -15.07 -1.04
C ASP A 119 4.45 -16.42 -1.04
N ASP A 120 5.28 -16.67 -2.07
CA ASP A 120 6.07 -17.90 -2.17
C ASP A 120 7.07 -18.03 -1.01
N GLY A 121 7.80 -16.97 -0.69
CA GLY A 121 8.75 -16.96 0.43
C GLY A 121 8.12 -17.16 1.81
N ARG A 122 6.82 -16.87 1.97
CA ARG A 122 6.07 -17.10 3.21
C ARG A 122 5.53 -18.52 3.35
N ARG A 123 5.40 -19.25 2.25
CA ARG A 123 4.91 -20.64 2.22
C ARG A 123 6.03 -21.67 2.33
N ALA A 124 7.27 -21.27 2.09
CA ALA A 124 8.48 -22.08 2.22
C ALA A 124 8.91 -22.25 3.70
#